data_AF-A0A945KIF5-F1
#
_entry.id   AF-A0A945KIF5-F1
#
_cell.length_a   1.000
_cell.length_b   1.000
_cell.length_c   1.000
_cell.angle_alpha   90.00
_cell.angle_beta   90.00
_cell.angle_gamma   90.00
#
_symmetry.space_group_name_H-M   'P 1'
#
loop_
_entity.id
_entity.type
_entity.pdbx_description
1 polymer ?
#
loop_
_entity_poly.entity_id
_entity_poly.type
_entity_poly.pdbx_seq_one_letter_code
_entity_poly.pdbx_strand_id
1 'polypeptide(L)'
;EPDLVETPSSVDSVASPASSEWLREKEQLERKLALRDAQGQADSSSKVLALQEFISLYPTNPLAEEARASLAQARQEQASSASSGLEAKNAELLQAAQDAQASYAPMIEAGKWARALHKIDAIQGVDDSLVSAWRAETLAQAESLLSQLETDFDIALKEQNWQKAERLRLLFHSAVSPIPAGQRAWLTRLQALEASVRIAEQKVVLTEFRADAEKLSATLRGRVLPHLQQLKLGEALQELGRLQAELQPGSLQSSLDPLALLLESAAIAELAMRQRFDHGPFVLVEPIQNKKAEIVAFLPDGVRLAVRERGRQVERVDPWHIWMTAFAFPAFLKESAQDRCTQQQFDAFCFVVAELDLYFKIQPWAGQPSLNSLNSSAEATKEWLGVLPQTLSPQDSDLASTFVLEELFHFATAAIDSDDYLAWQHLQNILSRPSLFSLLVGPDDRTWGLRP
;
A
#
# COMPACT_ATOMS: atom_id res chain seq x y z
N GLU A 1 73.90 -105.38 38.50
CA GLU A 1 73.61 -106.67 37.85
C GLU A 1 72.79 -106.40 36.59
N PRO A 2 73.23 -106.89 35.43
CA PRO A 2 74.36 -106.18 34.81
C PRO A 2 74.32 -106.04 33.27
N ASP A 3 75.35 -105.34 32.76
CA ASP A 3 76.10 -105.63 31.50
C ASP A 3 75.42 -105.36 30.13
N LEU A 4 76.06 -104.93 29.03
CA LEU A 4 77.41 -104.44 28.62
C LEU A 4 77.17 -103.60 27.30
N VAL A 5 78.05 -102.79 26.68
CA VAL A 5 79.50 -102.53 26.78
C VAL A 5 79.85 -101.08 26.33
N GLU A 6 80.95 -100.54 26.86
CA GLU A 6 81.96 -99.60 26.28
C GLU A 6 81.65 -98.59 25.15
N THR A 7 81.84 -97.30 25.49
CA THR A 7 82.60 -96.31 24.69
C THR A 7 84.08 -96.73 24.57
N PRO A 8 84.93 -96.25 23.61
CA PRO A 8 84.84 -94.95 22.92
C PRO A 8 85.35 -94.92 21.45
N SER A 9 85.33 -93.74 20.81
CA SER A 9 86.57 -93.06 20.35
C SER A 9 86.27 -91.78 19.57
N SER A 10 87.05 -90.74 19.88
CA SER A 10 87.09 -89.49 19.12
C SER A 10 87.70 -89.74 17.74
N VAL A 11 87.04 -89.26 16.67
CA VAL A 11 87.64 -89.15 15.35
C VAL A 11 87.33 -87.76 14.79
N ASP A 12 88.36 -86.92 14.71
CA ASP A 12 88.35 -85.75 13.84
C ASP A 12 88.11 -86.22 12.40
N SER A 13 86.92 -85.94 11.86
CA SER A 13 86.64 -86.17 10.44
C SER A 13 86.35 -84.84 9.73
N VAL A 14 87.45 -84.30 9.18
CA VAL A 14 87.56 -83.48 7.96
C VAL A 14 86.21 -83.06 7.35
N ALA A 15 85.88 -81.77 7.45
CA ALA A 15 84.78 -81.18 6.69
C ALA A 15 85.07 -81.33 5.18
N SER A 16 84.29 -82.18 4.50
CA SER A 16 84.41 -82.39 3.06
C SER A 16 83.91 -81.15 2.30
N PRO A 17 84.70 -80.55 1.39
CA PRO A 17 84.36 -79.26 0.78
C PRO A 17 83.00 -79.26 0.05
N ALA A 18 82.61 -80.39 -0.53
CA ALA A 18 81.36 -80.54 -1.30
C ALA A 18 80.07 -80.26 -0.49
N SER A 19 80.05 -80.47 0.84
CA SER A 19 78.86 -80.16 1.64
C SER A 19 78.70 -78.66 1.92
N SER A 20 79.81 -77.91 1.91
CA SER A 20 79.81 -76.46 2.11
C SER A 20 79.34 -75.68 0.87
N GLU A 21 79.53 -76.25 -0.32
CA GLU A 21 79.10 -75.66 -1.59
C GLU A 21 77.58 -75.79 -1.78
N TRP A 22 77.02 -76.99 -1.53
CA TRP A 22 75.57 -77.22 -1.61
C TRP A 22 74.76 -76.31 -0.67
N LEU A 23 75.23 -76.09 0.56
CA LEU A 23 74.57 -75.18 1.50
C LEU A 23 74.54 -73.73 0.99
N ARG A 24 75.65 -73.26 0.40
CA ARG A 24 75.73 -71.92 -0.21
C ARG A 24 74.82 -71.77 -1.44
N GLU A 25 74.76 -72.79 -2.28
CA GLU A 25 73.90 -72.79 -3.46
C GLU A 25 72.41 -72.79 -3.06
N LYS A 26 72.03 -73.58 -2.06
CA LYS A 26 70.68 -73.58 -1.48
C LYS A 26 70.30 -72.20 -0.93
N GLU A 27 71.15 -71.58 -0.09
CA GLU A 27 70.90 -70.23 0.43
C GLU A 27 70.77 -69.17 -0.68
N GLN A 28 71.53 -69.29 -1.76
CA GLN A 28 71.41 -68.37 -2.90
C GLN A 28 70.08 -68.55 -3.65
N LEU A 29 69.58 -69.78 -3.77
CA LEU A 29 68.28 -70.07 -4.40
C LEU A 29 67.12 -69.57 -3.54
N GLU A 30 67.15 -69.79 -2.22
CA GLU A 30 66.13 -69.30 -1.28
C GLU A 30 66.04 -67.76 -1.30
N ARG A 31 67.17 -67.05 -1.37
CA ARG A 31 67.19 -65.58 -1.51
C ARG A 31 66.68 -65.08 -2.86
N LYS A 32 66.93 -65.81 -3.96
CA LYS A 32 66.35 -65.50 -5.29
C LYS A 32 64.84 -65.69 -5.32
N LEU A 33 64.33 -66.73 -4.65
CA LEU A 33 62.89 -66.94 -4.50
C LEU A 33 62.24 -65.84 -3.67
N ALA A 34 62.80 -65.50 -2.50
CA ALA A 34 62.27 -64.43 -1.66
C ALA A 34 62.22 -63.06 -2.36
N LEU A 35 63.22 -62.71 -3.19
CA LEU A 35 63.15 -61.49 -4.02
C LEU A 35 62.01 -61.56 -5.04
N ARG A 36 61.87 -62.70 -5.73
CA ARG A 36 60.83 -62.90 -6.75
C ARG A 36 59.43 -62.84 -6.15
N ASP A 37 59.23 -63.40 -4.96
CA ASP A 37 57.94 -63.39 -4.25
C ASP A 37 57.60 -61.99 -3.73
N ALA A 38 58.60 -61.18 -3.34
CA ALA A 38 58.42 -59.77 -3.00
C ALA A 38 58.13 -58.90 -4.24
N GLN A 39 58.78 -59.15 -5.38
CA GLN A 39 58.50 -58.48 -6.65
C GLN A 39 57.14 -58.86 -7.25
N GLY A 40 56.67 -60.10 -7.01
CA GLY A 40 55.43 -60.67 -7.54
C GLY A 40 54.15 -60.28 -6.82
N GLN A 41 54.21 -59.43 -5.80
CA GLN A 41 53.03 -58.91 -5.10
C GLN A 41 52.16 -58.05 -6.04
N ALA A 42 50.85 -58.32 -6.06
CA ALA A 42 49.92 -57.69 -7.00
C ALA A 42 49.49 -56.26 -6.60
N ASP A 43 49.41 -55.96 -5.30
CA ASP A 43 49.15 -54.61 -4.80
C ASP A 43 50.47 -53.85 -4.59
N SER A 44 50.52 -52.61 -5.08
CA SER A 44 51.66 -51.69 -4.91
C SER A 44 52.08 -51.48 -3.46
N SER A 45 51.13 -51.38 -2.51
CA SER A 45 51.44 -51.14 -1.10
C SER A 45 52.09 -52.38 -0.46
N SER A 46 51.51 -53.54 -0.72
CA SER A 46 52.00 -54.87 -0.31
C SER A 46 53.38 -55.17 -0.91
N LYS A 47 53.60 -54.82 -2.18
CA LYS A 47 54.89 -54.89 -2.88
C LYS A 47 55.96 -53.99 -2.25
N VAL A 48 55.59 -52.74 -1.92
CA VAL A 48 56.48 -51.78 -1.24
C VAL A 48 56.87 -52.25 0.17
N LEU A 49 55.99 -52.95 0.88
CA LEU A 49 56.28 -53.56 2.19
C LEU A 49 57.18 -54.80 2.05
N ALA A 50 56.83 -55.76 1.17
CA ALA A 50 57.60 -56.98 0.97
C ALA A 50 59.04 -56.71 0.47
N LEU A 51 59.23 -55.70 -0.39
CA LEU A 51 60.57 -55.30 -0.84
C LEU A 51 61.39 -54.62 0.28
N GLN A 52 60.76 -53.90 1.20
CA GLN A 52 61.45 -53.35 2.39
C GLN A 52 61.89 -54.45 3.35
N GLU A 53 61.04 -55.46 3.56
CA GLU A 53 61.35 -56.63 4.39
C GLU A 53 62.48 -57.48 3.78
N PHE A 54 62.49 -57.68 2.46
CA PHE A 54 63.60 -58.34 1.78
C PHE A 54 64.94 -57.59 1.96
N ILE A 55 64.94 -56.26 1.83
CA ILE A 55 66.15 -55.43 1.98
C ILE A 55 66.66 -55.43 3.43
N SER A 56 65.77 -55.50 4.43
CA SER A 56 66.17 -55.53 5.84
C SER A 56 66.75 -56.89 6.26
N LEU A 57 66.24 -57.99 5.69
CA LEU A 57 66.74 -59.35 5.94
C LEU A 57 68.07 -59.65 5.24
N TYR A 58 68.35 -59.02 4.08
CA TYR A 58 69.54 -59.31 3.26
C TYR A 58 70.34 -58.06 2.84
N PRO A 59 70.77 -57.18 3.77
CA PRO A 59 71.23 -55.82 3.45
C PRO A 59 72.52 -55.72 2.63
N THR A 60 73.38 -56.73 2.69
CA THR A 60 74.69 -56.81 2.00
C THR A 60 74.70 -57.79 0.82
N ASN A 61 73.55 -58.33 0.42
CA ASN A 61 73.46 -59.27 -0.70
C ASN A 61 73.49 -58.51 -2.05
N PRO A 62 74.13 -59.01 -3.12
CA PRO A 62 74.06 -58.40 -4.45
C PRO A 62 72.63 -58.21 -4.98
N LEU A 63 71.67 -59.04 -4.56
CA LEU A 63 70.24 -58.91 -4.89
C LEU A 63 69.55 -57.74 -4.17
N ALA A 64 70.18 -57.11 -3.17
CA ALA A 64 69.60 -55.98 -2.45
C ALA A 64 69.53 -54.70 -3.31
N GLU A 65 70.43 -54.53 -4.28
CA GLU A 65 70.37 -53.41 -5.24
C GLU A 65 69.18 -53.57 -6.21
N GLU A 66 68.93 -54.79 -6.68
CA GLU A 66 67.75 -55.11 -7.51
C GLU A 66 66.44 -54.88 -6.75
N ALA A 67 66.40 -55.24 -5.47
CA ALA A 67 65.29 -54.93 -4.57
C ALA A 67 65.11 -53.41 -4.34
N ARG A 68 66.20 -52.66 -4.17
CA ARG A 68 66.17 -51.18 -4.02
C ARG A 68 65.63 -50.48 -5.27
N ALA A 69 66.06 -50.91 -6.45
CA ALA A 69 65.53 -50.42 -7.72
C ALA A 69 64.03 -50.73 -7.86
N SER A 70 63.63 -51.97 -7.57
CA SER A 70 62.23 -52.42 -7.59
C SER A 70 61.35 -51.61 -6.60
N LEU A 71 61.89 -51.28 -5.42
CA LEU A 71 61.21 -50.48 -4.39
C LEU A 71 61.03 -49.02 -4.83
N ALA A 72 62.04 -48.43 -5.47
CA ALA A 72 61.96 -47.07 -5.99
C ALA A 72 60.87 -46.96 -7.08
N GLN A 73 60.83 -47.92 -8.00
CA GLN A 73 59.79 -47.99 -9.03
C GLN A 73 58.39 -48.15 -8.41
N ALA A 74 58.20 -49.11 -7.49
CA ALA A 74 56.90 -49.34 -6.86
C ALA A 74 56.38 -48.12 -6.07
N ARG A 75 57.26 -47.34 -5.44
CA ARG A 75 56.91 -46.07 -4.79
C ARG A 75 56.51 -44.97 -5.78
N GLN A 76 57.17 -44.91 -6.94
CA GLN A 76 56.83 -43.96 -8.00
C GLN A 76 55.46 -44.31 -8.64
N GLU A 77 55.21 -45.59 -8.89
CA GLU A 77 53.91 -46.11 -9.35
C GLU A 77 52.80 -45.73 -8.36
N GLN A 78 53.00 -46.00 -7.06
CA GLN A 78 52.05 -45.65 -5.99
C GLN A 78 51.75 -44.14 -5.93
N ALA A 79 52.77 -43.28 -6.06
CA ALA A 79 52.60 -41.83 -6.07
C ALA A 79 51.80 -41.34 -7.29
N SER A 80 52.05 -41.90 -8.47
CA SER A 80 51.33 -41.55 -9.71
C SER A 80 49.87 -42.03 -9.71
N SER A 81 49.57 -43.17 -9.07
CA SER A 81 48.20 -43.63 -8.86
C SER A 81 47.42 -42.76 -7.86
N ALA A 82 48.10 -42.23 -6.83
CA ALA A 82 47.49 -41.30 -5.88
C ALA A 82 47.18 -39.93 -6.51
N SER A 83 48.06 -39.38 -7.36
CA SER A 83 47.81 -38.10 -8.04
C SER A 83 46.68 -38.21 -9.06
N SER A 84 46.68 -39.25 -9.90
CA SER A 84 45.63 -39.47 -10.91
C SER A 84 44.25 -39.73 -10.30
N GLY A 85 44.17 -40.41 -9.14
CA GLY A 85 42.91 -40.56 -8.40
C GLY A 85 42.36 -39.25 -7.84
N LEU A 86 43.24 -38.33 -7.41
CA LEU A 86 42.84 -36.98 -6.97
C LEU A 86 42.43 -36.09 -8.15
N GLU A 87 43.14 -36.16 -9.27
CA GLU A 87 42.80 -35.44 -10.51
C GLU A 87 41.45 -35.89 -11.08
N ALA A 88 41.19 -37.21 -11.13
CA ALA A 88 39.90 -37.76 -11.55
C ALA A 88 38.75 -37.27 -10.65
N LYS A 89 38.91 -37.35 -9.33
CA LYS A 89 37.90 -36.88 -8.37
C LYS A 89 37.65 -35.37 -8.47
N ASN A 90 38.69 -34.57 -8.72
CA ASN A 90 38.54 -33.13 -8.94
C ASN A 90 37.82 -32.82 -10.27
N ALA A 91 38.06 -33.61 -11.32
CA ALA A 91 37.35 -33.49 -12.60
C ALA A 91 35.86 -33.87 -12.47
N GLU A 92 35.54 -34.93 -11.72
CA GLU A 92 34.16 -35.31 -11.39
C GLU A 92 33.41 -34.20 -10.63
N LEU A 93 34.04 -33.60 -9.62
CA LEU A 93 33.46 -32.47 -8.87
C LEU A 93 33.28 -31.21 -9.74
N LEU A 94 34.22 -30.93 -10.65
CA LEU A 94 34.11 -29.82 -11.60
C LEU A 94 32.94 -30.04 -12.58
N GLN A 95 32.80 -31.25 -13.12
CA GLN A 95 31.69 -31.61 -14.02
C GLN A 95 30.35 -31.52 -13.29
N ALA A 96 30.25 -32.06 -12.07
CA ALA A 96 29.05 -31.96 -11.24
C ALA A 96 28.66 -30.50 -10.96
N ALA A 97 29.63 -29.61 -10.73
CA ALA A 97 29.38 -28.18 -10.55
C ALA A 97 28.91 -27.49 -11.84
N GLN A 98 29.46 -27.86 -13.00
CA GLN A 98 29.03 -27.32 -14.31
C GLN A 98 27.61 -27.78 -14.67
N ASP A 99 27.30 -29.08 -14.51
CA ASP A 99 25.97 -29.63 -14.76
C ASP A 99 24.93 -29.03 -13.81
N ALA A 100 25.31 -28.82 -12.54
CA ALA A 100 24.50 -28.12 -11.56
C ALA A 100 24.19 -26.68 -11.99
N GLN A 101 25.19 -25.91 -12.42
CA GLN A 101 25.02 -24.53 -12.92
C GLN A 101 24.14 -24.46 -14.18
N ALA A 102 24.39 -25.34 -15.16
CA ALA A 102 23.58 -25.45 -16.37
C ALA A 102 22.10 -25.77 -16.08
N SER A 103 21.82 -26.43 -14.94
CA SER A 103 20.45 -26.80 -14.56
C SER A 103 19.59 -25.66 -14.02
N TYR A 104 20.19 -24.56 -13.53
CA TYR A 104 19.45 -23.39 -13.01
C TYR A 104 19.68 -22.09 -13.79
N ALA A 105 20.80 -21.93 -14.51
CA ALA A 105 21.10 -20.70 -15.26
C ALA A 105 19.98 -20.28 -16.25
N PRO A 106 19.33 -21.17 -17.02
CA PRO A 106 18.21 -20.79 -17.89
C PRO A 106 16.98 -20.28 -17.14
N MET A 107 16.84 -20.60 -15.84
CA MET A 107 15.77 -20.05 -14.99
C MET A 107 16.08 -18.62 -14.57
N ILE A 108 17.35 -18.30 -14.32
CA ILE A 108 17.85 -16.94 -14.07
C ILE A 108 17.65 -16.06 -15.31
N GLU A 109 18.09 -16.53 -16.49
CA GLU A 109 17.89 -15.83 -17.78
C GLU A 109 16.41 -15.57 -18.09
N ALA A 110 15.53 -16.51 -17.74
CA ALA A 110 14.08 -16.38 -17.89
C ALA A 110 13.40 -15.57 -16.76
N GLY A 111 14.16 -14.99 -15.82
CA GLY A 111 13.65 -14.19 -14.69
C GLY A 111 12.89 -14.99 -13.62
N LYS A 112 12.97 -16.32 -13.62
CA LYS A 112 12.23 -17.25 -12.73
C LYS A 112 13.03 -17.54 -11.45
N TRP A 113 13.43 -16.48 -10.75
CA TRP A 113 14.34 -16.51 -9.59
C TRP A 113 13.95 -17.53 -8.52
N ALA A 114 12.67 -17.60 -8.16
CA ALA A 114 12.21 -18.57 -7.16
C ALA A 114 12.42 -20.04 -7.59
N ARG A 115 12.29 -20.34 -8.88
CA ARG A 115 12.54 -21.68 -9.42
C ARG A 115 14.03 -21.97 -9.50
N ALA A 116 14.86 -20.98 -9.82
CA ALA A 116 16.31 -21.09 -9.75
C ALA A 116 16.77 -21.43 -8.32
N LEU A 117 16.26 -20.72 -7.30
CA LEU A 117 16.56 -21.00 -5.90
C LEU A 117 16.09 -22.38 -5.46
N HIS A 118 14.87 -22.79 -5.81
CA HIS A 118 14.39 -24.15 -5.54
C HIS A 118 15.24 -25.23 -6.24
N LYS A 119 15.83 -24.92 -7.40
CA LYS A 119 16.73 -25.82 -8.10
C LYS A 119 18.10 -25.88 -7.42
N ILE A 120 18.64 -24.74 -6.98
CA ILE A 120 19.90 -24.63 -6.23
C ILE A 120 19.81 -25.39 -4.89
N ASP A 121 18.74 -25.19 -4.14
CA ASP A 121 18.46 -25.86 -2.86
C ASP A 121 18.26 -27.38 -2.99
N ALA A 122 18.11 -27.90 -4.21
CA ALA A 122 17.96 -29.32 -4.51
C ALA A 122 19.22 -29.96 -5.14
N ILE A 123 20.32 -29.22 -5.27
CA ILE A 123 21.61 -29.76 -5.76
C ILE A 123 22.22 -30.68 -4.69
N GLN A 124 22.77 -31.81 -5.12
CA GLN A 124 23.48 -32.78 -4.27
C GLN A 124 24.79 -33.17 -4.94
N GLY A 125 25.80 -33.56 -4.16
CA GLY A 125 27.11 -33.99 -4.68
C GLY A 125 28.07 -32.84 -5.05
N VAL A 126 27.69 -31.60 -4.77
CA VAL A 126 28.52 -30.38 -4.88
C VAL A 126 28.83 -29.87 -3.47
N ASP A 127 29.94 -29.15 -3.29
CA ASP A 127 30.29 -28.53 -2.00
C ASP A 127 29.22 -27.51 -1.55
N ASP A 128 28.76 -27.65 -0.30
CA ASP A 128 27.79 -26.76 0.35
C ASP A 128 28.23 -25.29 0.32
N SER A 129 29.56 -25.03 0.37
CA SER A 129 30.09 -23.67 0.29
C SER A 129 29.80 -23.00 -1.05
N LEU A 130 29.88 -23.77 -2.15
CA LEU A 130 29.63 -23.32 -3.51
C LEU A 130 28.13 -23.15 -3.77
N VAL A 131 27.30 -24.09 -3.27
CA VAL A 131 25.82 -23.99 -3.33
C VAL A 131 25.34 -22.75 -2.56
N SER A 132 25.94 -22.45 -1.41
CA SER A 132 25.66 -21.24 -0.63
C SER A 132 26.03 -19.96 -1.39
N ALA A 133 27.19 -19.94 -2.06
CA ALA A 133 27.62 -18.81 -2.89
C ALA A 133 26.65 -18.55 -4.07
N TRP A 134 26.28 -19.59 -4.83
CA TRP A 134 25.30 -19.47 -5.92
C TRP A 134 23.93 -18.98 -5.43
N ARG A 135 23.48 -19.46 -4.27
CA ARG A 135 22.24 -19.01 -3.63
C ARG A 135 22.31 -17.52 -3.26
N ALA A 136 23.42 -17.07 -2.68
CA ALA A 136 23.62 -15.67 -2.30
C ALA A 136 23.68 -14.74 -3.52
N GLU A 137 24.39 -15.14 -4.58
CA GLU A 137 24.45 -14.40 -5.83
C GLU A 137 23.08 -14.30 -6.52
N THR A 138 22.37 -15.43 -6.63
CA THR A 138 21.02 -15.50 -7.21
C THR A 138 20.04 -14.61 -6.44
N LEU A 139 20.14 -14.56 -5.11
CA LEU A 139 19.34 -13.66 -4.28
C LEU A 139 19.68 -12.18 -4.52
N ALA A 140 20.96 -11.81 -4.58
CA ALA A 140 21.37 -10.44 -4.84
C ALA A 140 20.88 -9.92 -6.21
N GLN A 141 20.97 -10.75 -7.25
CA GLN A 141 20.46 -10.43 -8.59
C GLN A 141 18.92 -10.32 -8.59
N ALA A 142 18.23 -11.27 -7.95
CA ALA A 142 16.78 -11.24 -7.82
C ALA A 142 16.29 -9.97 -7.10
N GLU A 143 16.89 -9.61 -5.97
CA GLU A 143 16.53 -8.41 -5.20
C GLU A 143 16.68 -7.12 -6.02
N SER A 144 17.76 -6.99 -6.81
CA SER A 144 17.96 -5.84 -7.70
C SER A 144 16.88 -5.74 -8.77
N LEU A 145 16.49 -6.87 -9.39
CA LEU A 145 15.48 -6.86 -10.45
C LEU A 145 14.05 -6.69 -9.90
N LEU A 146 13.73 -7.30 -8.75
CA LEU A 146 12.44 -7.13 -8.09
C LEU A 146 12.24 -5.67 -7.66
N SER A 147 13.26 -5.01 -7.12
CA SER A 147 13.19 -3.59 -6.75
C SER A 147 13.06 -2.65 -7.95
N GLN A 148 13.65 -3.01 -9.10
CA GLN A 148 13.43 -2.29 -10.37
C GLN A 148 11.98 -2.45 -10.85
N LEU A 149 11.41 -3.66 -10.82
CA LEU A 149 10.01 -3.91 -11.19
C LEU A 149 9.03 -3.14 -10.30
N GLU A 150 9.29 -3.02 -9.00
CA GLU A 150 8.51 -2.19 -8.07
C GLU A 150 8.61 -0.70 -8.41
N THR A 151 9.81 -0.22 -8.73
CA THR A 151 10.04 1.18 -9.13
C THR A 151 9.31 1.52 -10.43
N ASP A 152 9.40 0.65 -11.43
CA ASP A 152 8.70 0.81 -12.72
C ASP A 152 7.17 0.70 -12.57
N PHE A 153 6.71 -0.10 -11.61
CA PHE A 153 5.29 -0.24 -11.25
C PHE A 153 4.77 1.03 -10.59
N ASP A 154 5.49 1.59 -9.61
CA ASP A 154 5.13 2.86 -8.97
C ASP A 154 5.10 4.03 -9.97
N ILE A 155 6.01 4.03 -10.94
CA ILE A 155 5.99 4.98 -12.06
C ILE A 155 4.73 4.75 -12.90
N ALA A 156 4.42 3.50 -13.28
CA ALA A 156 3.22 3.18 -14.06
C ALA A 156 1.91 3.57 -13.34
N LEU A 157 1.83 3.43 -12.01
CA LEU A 157 0.69 3.90 -11.22
C LEU A 157 0.58 5.44 -11.21
N LYS A 158 1.70 6.16 -11.06
CA LYS A 158 1.73 7.64 -11.14
C LYS A 158 1.34 8.15 -12.52
N GLU A 159 1.72 7.42 -13.58
CA GLU A 159 1.33 7.66 -14.97
C GLU A 159 -0.12 7.22 -15.30
N GLN A 160 -0.87 6.66 -14.33
CA GLN A 160 -2.21 6.06 -14.51
C GLN A 160 -2.26 4.96 -15.60
N ASN A 161 -1.11 4.33 -15.89
CA ASN A 161 -0.99 3.30 -16.91
C ASN A 161 -1.26 1.91 -16.32
N TRP A 162 -2.55 1.64 -16.04
CA TRP A 162 -3.03 0.42 -15.39
C TRP A 162 -2.57 -0.86 -16.10
N GLN A 163 -2.54 -0.85 -17.44
CA GLN A 163 -2.10 -2.01 -18.23
C GLN A 163 -0.59 -2.31 -18.04
N LYS A 164 0.24 -1.27 -17.96
CA LYS A 164 1.69 -1.41 -17.65
C LYS A 164 1.90 -1.86 -16.21
N ALA A 165 1.18 -1.29 -15.25
CA ALA A 165 1.25 -1.68 -13.84
C ALA A 165 0.85 -3.17 -13.65
N GLU A 166 -0.28 -3.62 -14.20
CA GLU A 166 -0.71 -5.01 -14.11
C GLU A 166 0.29 -5.97 -14.78
N ARG A 167 0.85 -5.60 -15.94
CA ARG A 167 1.91 -6.39 -16.58
C ARG A 167 3.15 -6.52 -15.70
N LEU A 168 3.59 -5.45 -15.04
CA LEU A 168 4.74 -5.47 -14.13
C LEU A 168 4.47 -6.31 -12.87
N ARG A 169 3.25 -6.23 -12.31
CA ARG A 169 2.79 -7.08 -11.20
C ARG A 169 2.80 -8.57 -11.57
N LEU A 170 2.31 -8.91 -12.76
CA LEU A 170 2.33 -10.29 -13.28
C LEU A 170 3.76 -10.79 -13.53
N LEU A 171 4.66 -9.94 -14.01
CA LEU A 171 6.09 -10.26 -14.13
C LEU A 171 6.71 -10.54 -12.76
N PHE A 172 6.49 -9.67 -11.76
CA PHE A 172 6.94 -9.87 -10.38
C PHE A 172 6.42 -11.21 -9.82
N HIS A 173 5.11 -11.48 -9.96
CA HIS A 173 4.51 -12.74 -9.53
C HIS A 173 5.17 -13.95 -10.22
N SER A 174 5.38 -13.89 -11.54
CA SER A 174 6.00 -14.99 -12.30
C SER A 174 7.45 -15.26 -11.88
N ALA A 175 8.16 -14.23 -11.43
CA ALA A 175 9.54 -14.28 -10.98
C ALA A 175 9.69 -14.95 -9.60
N VAL A 176 8.76 -14.68 -8.68
CA VAL A 176 8.77 -15.18 -7.30
C VAL A 176 7.97 -16.48 -7.08
N SER A 177 7.31 -17.03 -8.12
CA SER A 177 6.40 -18.18 -7.98
C SER A 177 7.00 -19.54 -8.45
N PRO A 178 6.99 -20.59 -7.60
CA PRO A 178 6.43 -20.65 -6.24
C PRO A 178 7.37 -20.07 -5.18
N ILE A 179 6.84 -19.41 -4.15
CA ILE A 179 7.64 -18.66 -3.17
C ILE A 179 8.45 -19.61 -2.27
N PRO A 180 9.80 -19.50 -2.22
CA PRO A 180 10.63 -20.34 -1.37
C PRO A 180 10.35 -20.11 0.12
N ALA A 181 10.47 -21.17 0.94
CA ALA A 181 10.13 -21.12 2.37
C ALA A 181 10.90 -20.05 3.17
N GLY A 182 12.12 -19.70 2.74
CA GLY A 182 12.94 -18.64 3.33
C GLY A 182 12.68 -17.22 2.81
N GLN A 183 11.84 -17.04 1.78
CA GLN A 183 11.62 -15.75 1.10
C GLN A 183 10.20 -15.21 1.26
N ARG A 184 9.66 -15.27 2.48
CA ARG A 184 8.32 -14.72 2.81
C ARG A 184 8.18 -13.23 2.51
N ALA A 185 9.27 -12.46 2.55
CA ALA A 185 9.27 -11.04 2.19
C ALA A 185 8.77 -10.77 0.76
N TRP A 186 9.03 -11.70 -0.18
CA TRP A 186 8.53 -11.59 -1.57
C TRP A 186 7.01 -11.71 -1.67
N LEU A 187 6.36 -12.46 -0.77
CA LEU A 187 4.90 -12.50 -0.68
C LEU A 187 4.34 -11.15 -0.21
N THR A 188 4.94 -10.57 0.83
CA THR A 188 4.52 -9.27 1.37
C THR A 188 4.67 -8.16 0.33
N ARG A 189 5.75 -8.18 -0.46
CA ARG A 189 5.97 -7.25 -1.59
C ARG A 189 4.90 -7.41 -2.67
N LEU A 190 4.62 -8.63 -3.12
CA LEU A 190 3.55 -8.90 -4.08
C LEU A 190 2.18 -8.41 -3.58
N GLN A 191 1.86 -8.65 -2.30
CA GLN A 191 0.62 -8.16 -1.68
C GLN A 191 0.56 -6.63 -1.60
N ALA A 192 1.70 -5.97 -1.34
CA ALA A 192 1.79 -4.51 -1.34
C ALA A 192 1.54 -3.93 -2.75
N LEU A 193 2.04 -4.57 -3.80
CA LEU A 193 1.74 -4.20 -5.19
C LEU A 193 0.24 -4.34 -5.49
N GLU A 194 -0.39 -5.46 -5.11
CA GLU A 194 -1.83 -5.69 -5.28
C GLU A 194 -2.70 -4.66 -4.54
N ALA A 195 -2.30 -4.27 -3.32
CA ALA A 195 -2.98 -3.20 -2.58
C ALA A 195 -2.79 -1.83 -3.23
N SER A 196 -1.60 -1.56 -3.78
CA SER A 196 -1.25 -0.28 -4.39
C SER A 196 -2.04 0.01 -5.68
N VAL A 197 -2.35 -1.01 -6.50
CA VAL A 197 -3.26 -0.85 -7.65
C VAL A 197 -4.61 -0.32 -7.18
N ARG A 198 -5.24 -1.01 -6.22
CA ARG A 198 -6.59 -0.66 -5.72
C ARG A 198 -6.63 0.75 -5.11
N ILE A 199 -5.59 1.12 -4.35
CA ILE A 199 -5.47 2.46 -3.75
C ILE A 199 -5.30 3.53 -4.83
N ALA A 200 -4.53 3.25 -5.89
CA ALA A 200 -4.33 4.18 -7.00
C ALA A 200 -5.61 4.35 -7.84
N GLU A 201 -6.31 3.26 -8.18
CA GLU A 201 -7.62 3.31 -8.86
C GLU A 201 -8.64 4.13 -8.06
N GLN A 202 -8.76 3.87 -6.75
CA GLN A 202 -9.63 4.64 -5.85
C GLN A 202 -9.24 6.13 -5.82
N LYS A 203 -7.94 6.45 -5.80
CA LYS A 203 -7.47 7.84 -5.83
C LYS A 203 -7.82 8.55 -7.13
N VAL A 204 -7.76 7.89 -8.28
CA VAL A 204 -8.16 8.53 -9.57
C VAL A 204 -9.66 8.79 -9.58
N VAL A 205 -10.49 7.80 -9.21
CA VAL A 205 -11.95 7.99 -9.09
C VAL A 205 -12.30 9.12 -8.12
N LEU A 206 -11.61 9.21 -6.97
CA LEU A 206 -11.78 10.31 -6.02
C LEU A 206 -11.30 11.67 -6.55
N THR A 207 -10.27 11.70 -7.39
CA THR A 207 -9.74 12.94 -8.00
C THR A 207 -10.68 13.46 -9.07
N GLU A 208 -11.20 12.58 -9.94
CA GLU A 208 -12.21 12.92 -10.94
C GLU A 208 -13.51 13.41 -10.26
N PHE A 209 -13.98 12.70 -9.23
CA PHE A 209 -15.14 13.11 -8.44
C PHE A 209 -14.96 14.48 -7.78
N ARG A 210 -13.76 14.78 -7.23
CA ARG A 210 -13.44 16.10 -6.67
C ARG A 210 -13.47 17.18 -7.73
N ALA A 211 -12.80 16.98 -8.87
CA ALA A 211 -12.77 17.98 -9.95
C ALA A 211 -14.19 18.29 -10.49
N ASP A 212 -15.06 17.28 -10.63
CA ASP A 212 -16.45 17.51 -11.01
C ASP A 212 -17.26 18.19 -9.90
N ALA A 213 -16.99 17.89 -8.62
CA ALA A 213 -17.61 18.55 -7.47
C ALA A 213 -17.16 20.01 -7.29
N GLU A 214 -15.89 20.34 -7.54
CA GLU A 214 -15.38 21.72 -7.63
C GLU A 214 -16.10 22.51 -8.72
N LYS A 215 -16.17 21.92 -9.92
CA LYS A 215 -16.84 22.52 -11.08
C LYS A 215 -18.34 22.74 -10.81
N LEU A 216 -19.00 21.78 -10.16
CA LEU A 216 -20.37 21.90 -9.68
C LEU A 216 -20.50 23.06 -8.68
N SER A 217 -19.68 23.10 -7.64
CA SER A 217 -19.67 24.17 -6.62
C SER A 217 -19.44 25.56 -7.24
N ALA A 218 -18.48 25.69 -8.15
CA ALA A 218 -18.20 26.93 -8.86
C ALA A 218 -19.39 27.39 -9.71
N THR A 219 -20.07 26.44 -10.38
CA THR A 219 -21.24 26.75 -11.21
C THR A 219 -22.47 27.11 -10.37
N LEU A 220 -22.69 26.43 -9.24
CA LEU A 220 -23.72 26.80 -8.24
C LEU A 220 -23.48 28.20 -7.68
N ARG A 221 -22.24 28.53 -7.29
CA ARG A 221 -21.86 29.88 -6.82
C ARG A 221 -22.01 30.96 -7.91
N GLY A 222 -21.79 30.61 -9.18
CA GLY A 222 -21.92 31.55 -10.31
C GLY A 222 -23.34 31.77 -10.82
N ARG A 223 -24.20 30.74 -10.80
CA ARG A 223 -25.54 30.77 -11.42
C ARG A 223 -26.69 30.73 -10.41
N VAL A 224 -26.62 29.86 -9.40
CA VAL A 224 -27.74 29.60 -8.47
C VAL A 224 -27.70 30.57 -7.27
N LEU A 225 -26.52 30.74 -6.65
CA LEU A 225 -26.32 31.59 -5.47
C LEU A 225 -26.82 33.05 -5.64
N PRO A 226 -26.66 33.74 -6.79
CA PRO A 226 -27.18 35.10 -6.96
C PRO A 226 -28.71 35.19 -6.86
N HIS A 227 -29.45 34.17 -7.32
CA HIS A 227 -30.91 34.13 -7.16
C HIS A 227 -31.31 33.82 -5.71
N LEU A 228 -30.57 32.94 -5.04
CA LEU A 228 -30.76 32.63 -3.62
C LEU A 228 -30.53 33.87 -2.73
N GLN A 229 -29.51 34.70 -3.02
CA GLN A 229 -29.26 35.97 -2.32
C GLN A 229 -30.40 36.99 -2.41
N GLN A 230 -31.21 36.93 -3.48
CA GLN A 230 -32.36 37.80 -3.71
C GLN A 230 -33.68 37.17 -3.21
N LEU A 231 -33.59 36.03 -2.52
CA LEU A 231 -34.69 35.13 -2.15
C LEU A 231 -35.62 34.83 -3.34
N LYS A 232 -35.06 34.54 -4.51
CA LYS A 232 -35.79 34.18 -5.73
C LYS A 232 -35.67 32.68 -6.00
N LEU A 233 -36.31 31.88 -5.15
CA LEU A 233 -36.11 30.44 -5.15
C LEU A 233 -36.62 29.77 -6.43
N GLY A 234 -37.69 30.29 -7.04
CA GLY A 234 -38.14 29.83 -8.36
C GLY A 234 -37.12 30.05 -9.50
N GLU A 235 -36.36 31.16 -9.48
CA GLU A 235 -35.26 31.38 -10.45
C GLU A 235 -34.06 30.46 -10.14
N ALA A 236 -33.72 30.28 -8.86
CA ALA A 236 -32.65 29.39 -8.42
C ALA A 236 -32.90 27.93 -8.82
N LEU A 237 -34.14 27.43 -8.66
CA LEU A 237 -34.56 26.10 -9.07
C LEU A 237 -34.43 25.90 -10.60
N GLN A 238 -34.76 26.92 -11.40
CA GLN A 238 -34.61 26.86 -12.87
C GLN A 238 -33.14 26.76 -13.28
N GLU A 239 -32.24 27.53 -12.65
CA GLU A 239 -30.81 27.42 -12.91
C GLU A 239 -30.23 26.07 -12.42
N LEU A 240 -30.73 25.54 -11.31
CA LEU A 240 -30.35 24.20 -10.84
C LEU A 240 -30.79 23.10 -11.82
N GLY A 241 -32.03 23.17 -12.34
CA GLY A 241 -32.52 22.22 -13.34
C GLY A 241 -31.76 22.29 -14.67
N ARG A 242 -31.33 23.49 -15.09
CA ARG A 242 -30.42 23.64 -16.25
C ARG A 242 -29.06 22.99 -15.97
N LEU A 243 -28.48 23.25 -14.80
CA LEU A 243 -27.22 22.65 -14.37
C LEU A 243 -27.30 21.12 -14.32
N GLN A 244 -28.39 20.57 -13.79
CA GLN A 244 -28.62 19.13 -13.73
C GLN A 244 -28.73 18.48 -15.12
N ALA A 245 -29.22 19.20 -16.13
CA ALA A 245 -29.27 18.75 -17.52
C ALA A 245 -27.94 18.95 -18.28
N GLU A 246 -27.07 19.86 -17.83
CA GLU A 246 -25.72 20.09 -18.36
C GLU A 246 -24.68 19.08 -17.83
N LEU A 247 -24.93 18.47 -16.68
CA LEU A 247 -24.09 17.41 -16.10
C LEU A 247 -24.25 16.09 -16.87
N GLN A 248 -23.13 15.37 -17.04
CA GLN A 248 -23.16 14.01 -17.57
C GLN A 248 -23.81 13.05 -16.55
N PRO A 249 -24.50 11.97 -17.01
CA PRO A 249 -25.10 11.00 -16.10
C PRO A 249 -24.06 10.37 -15.16
N GLY A 250 -24.21 10.58 -13.86
CA GLY A 250 -23.22 10.20 -12.85
C GLY A 250 -23.66 10.54 -11.42
N SER A 251 -22.82 10.20 -10.44
CA SER A 251 -23.13 10.30 -8.99
C SER A 251 -23.46 11.71 -8.50
N LEU A 252 -22.93 12.74 -9.15
CA LEU A 252 -23.21 14.13 -8.82
C LEU A 252 -24.59 14.61 -9.29
N GLN A 253 -25.16 14.01 -10.35
CA GLN A 253 -26.50 14.38 -10.83
C GLN A 253 -27.57 13.98 -9.81
N SER A 254 -27.47 12.77 -9.25
CA SER A 254 -28.33 12.28 -8.16
C SER A 254 -28.10 12.98 -6.82
N SER A 255 -26.97 13.69 -6.68
CA SER A 255 -26.70 14.53 -5.50
C SER A 255 -27.46 15.86 -5.53
N LEU A 256 -28.04 16.25 -6.69
CA LEU A 256 -28.85 17.46 -6.83
C LEU A 256 -30.35 17.21 -6.63
N ASP A 257 -30.84 15.98 -6.77
CA ASP A 257 -32.28 15.67 -6.62
C ASP A 257 -32.85 16.10 -5.25
N PRO A 258 -32.18 15.85 -4.10
CA PRO A 258 -32.68 16.32 -2.81
C PRO A 258 -32.75 17.86 -2.73
N LEU A 259 -31.74 18.54 -3.28
CA LEU A 259 -31.70 20.01 -3.31
C LEU A 259 -32.81 20.58 -4.21
N ALA A 260 -33.11 19.93 -5.33
CA ALA A 260 -34.21 20.33 -6.22
C ALA A 260 -35.58 20.23 -5.51
N LEU A 261 -35.84 19.15 -4.78
CA LEU A 261 -37.08 18.96 -4.00
C LEU A 261 -37.22 19.98 -2.85
N LEU A 262 -36.12 20.27 -2.15
CA LEU A 262 -36.07 21.32 -1.13
C LEU A 262 -36.40 22.70 -1.73
N LEU A 263 -35.74 23.06 -2.84
CA LEU A 263 -35.95 24.34 -3.52
C LEU A 263 -37.34 24.45 -4.18
N GLU A 264 -37.92 23.35 -4.66
CA GLU A 264 -39.30 23.32 -5.17
C GLU A 264 -40.30 23.64 -4.04
N SER A 265 -40.16 22.96 -2.89
CA SER A 265 -41.01 23.20 -1.73
C SER A 265 -40.86 24.63 -1.21
N ALA A 266 -39.63 25.14 -1.12
CA ALA A 266 -39.34 26.50 -0.68
C ALA A 266 -39.79 27.57 -1.70
N ALA A 267 -39.72 27.30 -3.00
CA ALA A 267 -40.20 28.22 -4.05
C ALA A 267 -41.71 28.45 -3.99
N ILE A 268 -42.50 27.47 -3.53
CA ILE A 268 -43.93 27.65 -3.31
C ILE A 268 -44.18 28.64 -2.15
N ALA A 269 -43.43 28.54 -1.05
CA ALA A 269 -43.51 29.49 0.05
C ALA A 269 -42.98 30.89 -0.32
N GLU A 270 -41.94 30.97 -1.16
CA GLU A 270 -41.41 32.21 -1.73
C GLU A 270 -42.43 32.93 -2.62
N LEU A 271 -43.14 32.19 -3.48
CA LEU A 271 -44.24 32.73 -4.28
C LEU A 271 -45.40 33.23 -3.40
N ALA A 272 -45.80 32.43 -2.40
CA ALA A 272 -46.84 32.78 -1.43
C ALA A 272 -46.50 34.07 -0.66
N MET A 273 -45.25 34.20 -0.22
CA MET A 273 -44.68 35.40 0.41
C MET A 273 -44.77 36.61 -0.53
N ARG A 274 -44.37 36.49 -1.80
CA ARG A 274 -44.44 37.63 -2.76
C ARG A 274 -45.87 38.06 -3.09
N GLN A 275 -46.79 37.10 -3.23
CA GLN A 275 -48.23 37.36 -3.45
C GLN A 275 -48.90 38.09 -2.26
N ARG A 276 -48.22 38.26 -1.11
CA ARG A 276 -48.76 39.03 0.01
C ARG A 276 -49.09 40.48 -0.38
N PHE A 277 -48.36 41.06 -1.33
CA PHE A 277 -48.57 42.44 -1.81
C PHE A 277 -49.80 42.61 -2.71
N ASP A 278 -50.44 41.52 -3.16
CA ASP A 278 -51.73 41.61 -3.87
C ASP A 278 -52.83 42.24 -2.99
N HIS A 279 -52.61 42.30 -1.67
CA HIS A 279 -53.46 42.97 -0.68
C HIS A 279 -52.83 44.27 -0.13
N GLY A 280 -51.81 44.80 -0.80
CA GLY A 280 -51.08 46.01 -0.42
C GLY A 280 -50.03 45.80 0.69
N PRO A 281 -49.45 46.92 1.19
CA PRO A 281 -48.47 46.92 2.27
C PRO A 281 -48.97 46.23 3.55
N PHE A 282 -48.03 45.78 4.38
CA PHE A 282 -48.34 45.12 5.65
C PHE A 282 -47.34 45.51 6.75
N VAL A 283 -47.74 45.42 8.01
CA VAL A 283 -46.94 45.90 9.14
C VAL A 283 -46.36 44.74 9.92
N LEU A 284 -45.05 44.73 10.12
CA LEU A 284 -44.35 43.75 10.96
C LEU A 284 -43.23 44.43 11.77
N VAL A 285 -42.61 43.72 12.71
CA VAL A 285 -41.51 44.25 13.54
C VAL A 285 -40.17 44.13 12.81
N GLU A 286 -39.55 45.27 12.46
CA GLU A 286 -38.25 45.31 11.80
C GLU A 286 -37.09 44.93 12.74
N PRO A 287 -36.11 44.13 12.28
CA PRO A 287 -35.03 43.61 13.12
C PRO A 287 -34.01 44.66 13.57
N ILE A 288 -33.81 45.76 12.83
CA ILE A 288 -32.76 46.76 13.17
C ILE A 288 -33.18 47.60 14.38
N GLN A 289 -34.40 48.14 14.36
CA GLN A 289 -34.90 49.00 15.45
C GLN A 289 -35.83 48.29 16.44
N ASN A 290 -36.21 47.03 16.18
CA ASN A 290 -37.24 46.29 16.93
C ASN A 290 -38.56 47.08 17.05
N LYS A 291 -39.01 47.65 15.93
CA LYS A 291 -40.20 48.52 15.84
C LYS A 291 -41.11 48.08 14.70
N LYS A 292 -42.39 48.43 14.79
CA LYS A 292 -43.32 48.23 13.68
C LYS A 292 -42.95 49.11 12.49
N ALA A 293 -42.66 48.48 11.35
CA ALA A 293 -42.45 49.10 10.05
C ALA A 293 -43.51 48.61 9.06
N GLU A 294 -43.90 49.46 8.11
CA GLU A 294 -44.77 49.08 7.01
C GLU A 294 -43.90 48.58 5.85
N ILE A 295 -44.03 47.30 5.49
CA ILE A 295 -43.33 46.73 4.34
C ILE A 295 -44.08 47.09 3.06
N VAL A 296 -43.37 47.69 2.11
CA VAL A 296 -43.90 48.26 0.87
C VAL A 296 -43.60 47.39 -0.35
N ALA A 297 -42.44 46.72 -0.38
CA ALA A 297 -42.07 45.78 -1.44
C ALA A 297 -40.91 44.87 -1.04
N PHE A 298 -40.76 43.74 -1.73
CA PHE A 298 -39.50 42.97 -1.78
C PHE A 298 -38.74 43.33 -3.05
N LEU A 299 -37.51 43.81 -2.90
CA LEU A 299 -36.60 44.18 -3.97
C LEU A 299 -35.50 43.10 -4.11
N PRO A 300 -34.75 43.07 -5.22
CA PRO A 300 -33.59 42.17 -5.35
C PRO A 300 -32.60 42.33 -4.19
N ASP A 301 -32.28 43.58 -3.84
CA ASP A 301 -31.25 43.89 -2.85
C ASP A 301 -31.72 43.80 -1.39
N GLY A 302 -33.04 43.69 -1.14
CA GLY A 302 -33.59 43.67 0.22
C GLY A 302 -35.08 43.97 0.35
N VAL A 303 -35.52 44.18 1.59
CA VAL A 303 -36.90 44.54 1.95
C VAL A 303 -37.03 46.05 1.93
N ARG A 304 -38.02 46.61 1.22
CA ARG A 304 -38.35 48.04 1.27
C ARG A 304 -39.44 48.29 2.31
N LEU A 305 -39.15 49.16 3.26
CA LEU A 305 -40.04 49.53 4.36
C LEU A 305 -40.21 51.05 4.47
N ALA A 306 -41.41 51.47 4.87
CA ALA A 306 -41.69 52.81 5.34
C ALA A 306 -41.66 52.83 6.88
N VAL A 307 -40.79 53.67 7.43
CA VAL A 307 -40.58 53.87 8.88
C VAL A 307 -40.84 55.32 9.26
N ARG A 308 -41.27 55.55 10.51
CA ARG A 308 -41.47 56.89 11.07
C ARG A 308 -40.22 57.39 11.80
N GLU A 309 -39.46 58.25 11.14
CA GLU A 309 -38.28 58.88 11.72
C GLU A 309 -38.55 60.35 12.04
N ARG A 310 -38.39 60.75 13.31
CA ARG A 310 -38.59 62.13 13.79
C ARG A 310 -39.93 62.76 13.35
N GLY A 311 -40.98 61.95 13.24
CA GLY A 311 -42.33 62.38 12.83
C GLY A 311 -42.57 62.44 11.32
N ARG A 312 -41.60 62.09 10.46
CA ARG A 312 -41.76 61.95 9.01
C ARG A 312 -41.75 60.47 8.61
N GLN A 313 -42.50 60.13 7.57
CA GLN A 313 -42.41 58.81 6.92
C GLN A 313 -41.21 58.84 5.96
N VAL A 314 -40.33 57.85 6.09
CA VAL A 314 -39.11 57.69 5.29
C VAL A 314 -39.10 56.26 4.75
N GLU A 315 -38.86 56.10 3.44
CA GLU A 315 -38.60 54.79 2.85
C GLU A 315 -37.13 54.40 3.04
N ARG A 316 -36.89 53.17 3.49
CA ARG A 316 -35.58 52.54 3.70
C ARG A 316 -35.59 51.19 3.00
N VAL A 317 -34.43 50.76 2.48
CA VAL A 317 -34.24 49.40 1.97
C VAL A 317 -33.25 48.70 2.89
N ASP A 318 -33.71 47.65 3.55
CA ASP A 318 -32.90 46.82 4.44
C ASP A 318 -32.41 45.59 3.67
N PRO A 319 -31.09 45.36 3.59
CA PRO A 319 -30.55 44.23 2.84
C PRO A 319 -30.97 42.88 3.43
N TRP A 320 -31.15 41.88 2.57
CA TRP A 320 -31.69 40.57 2.96
C TRP A 320 -30.97 39.90 4.12
N HIS A 321 -29.64 40.05 4.26
CA HIS A 321 -28.87 39.42 5.33
C HIS A 321 -29.29 39.86 6.75
N ILE A 322 -29.95 41.01 6.89
CA ILE A 322 -30.50 41.47 8.18
C ILE A 322 -31.79 40.67 8.54
N TRP A 323 -32.53 40.24 7.52
CA TRP A 323 -33.77 39.49 7.65
C TRP A 323 -33.56 37.98 7.67
N MET A 324 -32.51 37.48 7.02
CA MET A 324 -32.10 36.07 6.94
C MET A 324 -31.39 35.61 8.24
N THR A 325 -32.05 35.71 9.38
CA THR A 325 -31.54 35.21 10.67
C THR A 325 -32.58 34.34 11.36
N ALA A 326 -32.15 33.43 12.23
CA ALA A 326 -33.02 32.54 13.00
C ALA A 326 -34.10 33.31 13.80
N PHE A 327 -33.77 34.50 14.30
CA PHE A 327 -34.70 35.35 15.04
C PHE A 327 -35.72 36.06 14.13
N ALA A 328 -35.27 36.61 12.99
CA ALA A 328 -36.11 37.45 12.15
C ALA A 328 -36.88 36.69 11.07
N PHE A 329 -36.24 35.72 10.41
CA PHE A 329 -36.78 35.10 9.19
C PHE A 329 -38.06 34.29 9.42
N PRO A 330 -38.16 33.38 10.43
CA PRO A 330 -39.37 32.59 10.63
C PRO A 330 -40.58 33.46 10.99
N ALA A 331 -40.38 34.53 11.76
CA ALA A 331 -41.44 35.50 12.08
C ALA A 331 -41.86 36.31 10.84
N PHE A 332 -40.89 36.77 10.05
CA PHE A 332 -41.13 37.47 8.78
C PHE A 332 -41.89 36.60 7.76
N LEU A 333 -41.47 35.35 7.58
CA LEU A 333 -42.13 34.40 6.68
C LEU A 333 -43.55 34.08 7.16
N LYS A 334 -43.75 33.98 8.47
CA LYS A 334 -45.06 33.71 9.06
C LYS A 334 -46.07 34.83 8.77
N GLU A 335 -45.70 36.09 9.04
CA GLU A 335 -46.55 37.25 8.78
C GLU A 335 -46.81 37.50 7.27
N SER A 336 -45.97 36.98 6.38
CA SER A 336 -46.09 37.17 4.93
C SER A 336 -46.74 36.00 4.18
N ALA A 337 -46.57 34.75 4.63
CA ALA A 337 -46.96 33.56 3.86
C ALA A 337 -47.83 32.52 4.61
N GLN A 338 -48.00 32.59 5.94
CA GLN A 338 -48.55 31.48 6.75
C GLN A 338 -49.89 30.91 6.23
N ASP A 339 -50.83 31.75 5.79
CA ASP A 339 -52.16 31.30 5.33
C ASP A 339 -52.16 30.73 3.89
N ARG A 340 -50.99 30.57 3.26
CA ARG A 340 -50.84 30.29 1.81
C ARG A 340 -49.88 29.15 1.48
N CYS A 341 -49.09 28.68 2.44
CA CYS A 341 -48.16 27.57 2.26
C CYS A 341 -48.44 26.48 3.30
N THR A 342 -48.06 25.23 2.99
CA THR A 342 -48.06 24.16 3.98
C THR A 342 -46.91 24.34 4.98
N GLN A 343 -46.98 23.66 6.13
CA GLN A 343 -45.90 23.67 7.11
C GLN A 343 -44.58 23.17 6.48
N GLN A 344 -44.62 22.10 5.67
CA GLN A 344 -43.45 21.60 4.94
C GLN A 344 -42.81 22.64 4.01
N GLN A 345 -43.61 23.43 3.29
CA GLN A 345 -43.11 24.49 2.39
C GLN A 345 -42.49 25.65 3.18
N PHE A 346 -43.11 26.01 4.32
CA PHE A 346 -42.56 26.99 5.26
C PHE A 346 -41.21 26.53 5.84
N ASP A 347 -41.14 25.27 6.27
CA ASP A 347 -39.95 24.66 6.86
C ASP A 347 -38.80 24.56 5.84
N ALA A 348 -39.09 24.08 4.63
CA ALA A 348 -38.14 24.03 3.52
C ALA A 348 -37.52 25.40 3.21
N PHE A 349 -38.32 26.48 3.24
CA PHE A 349 -37.81 27.84 3.05
C PHE A 349 -36.93 28.28 4.23
N CYS A 350 -37.28 27.91 5.47
CA CYS A 350 -36.43 28.17 6.63
C CYS A 350 -35.10 27.40 6.55
N PHE A 351 -35.09 26.14 6.09
CA PHE A 351 -33.86 25.37 5.86
C PHE A 351 -32.94 26.01 4.81
N VAL A 352 -33.50 26.41 3.66
CA VAL A 352 -32.73 27.10 2.60
C VAL A 352 -32.08 28.39 3.13
N VAL A 353 -32.81 29.17 3.92
CA VAL A 353 -32.28 30.42 4.49
C VAL A 353 -31.27 30.15 5.62
N ALA A 354 -31.46 29.11 6.43
CA ALA A 354 -30.48 28.71 7.45
C ALA A 354 -29.14 28.30 6.82
N GLU A 355 -29.15 27.46 5.79
CA GLU A 355 -27.93 27.05 5.08
C GLU A 355 -27.25 28.24 4.35
N LEU A 356 -28.02 29.21 3.85
CA LEU A 356 -27.48 30.44 3.25
C LEU A 356 -26.83 31.38 4.27
N ASP A 357 -27.49 31.67 5.39
CA ASP A 357 -26.95 32.51 6.46
C ASP A 357 -25.63 31.94 7.00
N LEU A 358 -25.61 30.63 7.26
CA LEU A 358 -24.41 29.93 7.71
C LEU A 358 -23.32 29.88 6.65
N TYR A 359 -23.67 29.67 5.38
CA TYR A 359 -22.71 29.83 4.28
C TYR A 359 -22.09 31.23 4.25
N PHE A 360 -22.87 32.31 4.42
CA PHE A 360 -22.33 33.67 4.42
C PHE A 360 -21.50 34.02 5.67
N LYS A 361 -21.80 33.45 6.84
CA LYS A 361 -20.96 33.58 8.05
C LYS A 361 -19.58 32.91 7.89
N ILE A 362 -19.52 31.84 7.09
CA ILE A 362 -18.36 30.98 6.90
C ILE A 362 -17.57 31.32 5.63
N GLN A 363 -18.21 31.92 4.62
CA GLN A 363 -17.58 32.30 3.35
C GLN A 363 -16.31 33.15 3.50
N PRO A 364 -16.19 34.08 4.49
CA PRO A 364 -14.97 34.87 4.70
C PRO A 364 -13.77 34.10 5.27
N TRP A 365 -13.91 32.82 5.65
CA TRP A 365 -12.85 32.06 6.31
C TRP A 365 -11.77 31.61 5.32
N ALA A 366 -10.76 32.44 5.12
CA ALA A 366 -9.61 32.20 4.24
C ALA A 366 -8.48 31.38 4.93
N GLY A 367 -8.83 30.34 5.67
CA GLY A 367 -7.90 29.54 6.47
C GLY A 367 -8.49 29.14 7.83
N GLN A 368 -7.66 29.09 8.87
CA GLN A 368 -8.12 28.78 10.23
C GLN A 368 -9.02 29.92 10.77
N PRO A 369 -10.28 29.62 11.14
CA PRO A 369 -11.18 30.63 11.67
C PRO A 369 -10.73 31.10 13.06
N SER A 370 -11.03 32.36 13.38
CA SER A 370 -10.79 32.87 14.74
C SER A 370 -11.79 32.26 15.73
N LEU A 371 -11.42 32.19 17.01
CA LEU A 371 -12.33 31.72 18.07
C LEU A 371 -13.64 32.55 18.12
N ASN A 372 -13.60 33.83 17.78
CA ASN A 372 -14.81 34.66 17.63
C ASN A 372 -15.67 34.23 16.43
N SER A 373 -15.04 33.86 15.32
CA SER A 373 -15.73 33.35 14.11
C SER A 373 -16.39 31.99 14.38
N LEU A 374 -15.69 31.10 15.09
CA LEU A 374 -16.22 29.81 15.50
C LEU A 374 -17.40 29.95 16.47
N ASN A 375 -17.25 30.77 17.53
CA ASN A 375 -18.35 31.07 18.47
C ASN A 375 -19.57 31.64 17.73
N SER A 376 -19.38 32.65 16.88
CA SER A 376 -20.48 33.25 16.12
C SER A 376 -21.16 32.28 15.15
N SER A 377 -20.42 31.30 14.62
CA SER A 377 -21.00 30.20 13.82
C SER A 377 -21.79 29.25 14.71
N ALA A 378 -21.20 28.75 15.80
CA ALA A 378 -21.86 27.82 16.73
C ALA A 378 -23.14 28.41 17.32
N GLU A 379 -23.13 29.69 17.70
CA GLU A 379 -24.30 30.44 18.17
C GLU A 379 -25.37 30.49 17.08
N ALA A 380 -25.03 30.94 15.86
CA ALA A 380 -26.00 31.03 14.77
C ALA A 380 -26.60 29.67 14.37
N THR A 381 -25.78 28.61 14.30
CA THR A 381 -26.27 27.26 13.98
C THR A 381 -27.19 26.74 15.08
N LYS A 382 -26.84 26.97 16.34
CA LYS A 382 -27.68 26.62 17.50
C LYS A 382 -29.00 27.39 17.53
N GLU A 383 -28.99 28.67 17.16
CA GLU A 383 -30.21 29.47 17.02
C GLU A 383 -31.12 28.88 15.94
N TRP A 384 -30.61 28.59 14.75
CA TRP A 384 -31.38 27.97 13.66
C TRP A 384 -31.94 26.59 14.04
N LEU A 385 -31.13 25.71 14.64
CA LEU A 385 -31.58 24.40 15.16
C LEU A 385 -32.64 24.51 16.27
N GLY A 386 -32.77 25.67 16.93
CA GLY A 386 -33.82 25.95 17.91
C GLY A 386 -35.16 26.39 17.33
N VAL A 387 -35.21 26.78 16.05
CA VAL A 387 -36.45 27.23 15.36
C VAL A 387 -36.91 26.29 14.25
N LEU A 388 -36.00 25.47 13.70
CA LEU A 388 -36.31 24.48 12.67
C LEU A 388 -37.04 23.26 13.28
N PRO A 389 -37.89 22.54 12.51
CA PRO A 389 -38.61 21.38 13.02
C PRO A 389 -37.68 20.21 13.30
N GLN A 390 -37.77 19.62 14.50
CA GLN A 390 -37.03 18.40 14.85
C GLN A 390 -37.71 17.09 14.42
N THR A 391 -38.95 17.16 13.94
CA THR A 391 -39.74 16.00 13.50
C THR A 391 -40.02 16.09 12.01
N LEU A 392 -39.07 15.61 11.20
CA LEU A 392 -39.19 15.52 9.75
C LEU A 392 -39.51 14.08 9.32
N SER A 393 -40.14 13.94 8.16
CA SER A 393 -40.44 12.64 7.57
C SER A 393 -39.15 11.96 7.09
N PRO A 394 -38.99 10.64 7.28
CA PRO A 394 -37.72 9.94 7.03
C PRO A 394 -37.36 9.73 5.55
N GLN A 395 -38.00 10.43 4.61
CA GLN A 395 -37.78 10.29 3.16
C GLN A 395 -37.23 11.56 2.50
N ASP A 396 -37.10 12.67 3.25
CA ASP A 396 -37.00 14.00 2.66
C ASP A 396 -35.59 14.63 2.77
N SER A 397 -35.29 15.48 1.80
CA SER A 397 -34.07 16.32 1.71
C SER A 397 -33.81 17.19 2.94
N ASP A 398 -34.85 17.46 3.72
CA ASP A 398 -34.81 18.22 4.97
C ASP A 398 -33.95 17.51 6.02
N LEU A 399 -33.87 16.17 6.00
CA LEU A 399 -33.00 15.39 6.88
C LEU A 399 -31.51 15.60 6.57
N ALA A 400 -31.15 15.74 5.29
CA ALA A 400 -29.76 15.98 4.90
C ALA A 400 -29.32 17.37 5.37
N SER A 401 -30.18 18.37 5.19
CA SER A 401 -29.96 19.76 5.66
C SER A 401 -29.87 19.83 7.19
N THR A 402 -30.81 19.21 7.92
CA THR A 402 -30.78 19.15 9.39
C THR A 402 -29.48 18.54 9.91
N PHE A 403 -29.06 17.40 9.34
CA PHE A 403 -27.80 16.77 9.71
C PHE A 403 -26.58 17.65 9.44
N VAL A 404 -26.53 18.36 8.30
CA VAL A 404 -25.42 19.29 8.00
C VAL A 404 -25.37 20.45 9.00
N LEU A 405 -26.52 20.95 9.46
CA LEU A 405 -26.59 21.95 10.53
C LEU A 405 -26.07 21.39 11.87
N GLU A 406 -26.49 20.18 12.27
CA GLU A 406 -26.01 19.53 13.50
C GLU A 406 -24.49 19.29 13.47
N GLU A 407 -23.97 18.73 12.38
CA GLU A 407 -22.53 18.51 12.19
C GLU A 407 -21.75 19.83 12.14
N LEU A 408 -22.32 20.91 11.60
CA LEU A 408 -21.67 22.22 11.59
C LEU A 408 -21.57 22.84 13.00
N PHE A 409 -22.61 22.67 13.82
CA PHE A 409 -22.55 23.03 15.23
C PHE A 409 -21.46 22.24 15.95
N HIS A 410 -21.42 20.91 15.74
CA HIS A 410 -20.43 20.04 16.37
C HIS A 410 -18.99 20.33 15.92
N PHE A 411 -18.77 20.55 14.62
CA PHE A 411 -17.51 21.06 14.06
C PHE A 411 -17.07 22.33 14.79
N ALA A 412 -17.95 23.32 14.92
CA ALA A 412 -17.60 24.60 15.51
C ALA A 412 -17.26 24.46 17.00
N THR A 413 -18.01 23.63 17.75
CA THR A 413 -17.69 23.35 19.17
C THR A 413 -16.36 22.61 19.34
N ALA A 414 -16.09 21.57 18.54
CA ALA A 414 -14.82 20.84 18.61
C ALA A 414 -13.62 21.73 18.27
N ALA A 415 -13.76 22.63 17.29
CA ALA A 415 -12.74 23.61 16.94
C ALA A 415 -12.53 24.68 18.03
N ILE A 416 -13.56 25.07 18.79
CA ILE A 416 -13.44 25.95 19.96
C ILE A 416 -12.66 25.25 21.08
N ASP A 417 -12.98 23.98 21.34
CA ASP A 417 -12.32 23.14 22.35
C ASP A 417 -10.91 22.68 21.92
N SER A 418 -10.46 23.04 20.70
CA SER A 418 -9.18 22.67 20.09
C SER A 418 -8.99 21.16 19.87
N ASP A 419 -10.08 20.42 19.65
CA ASP A 419 -10.06 19.02 19.19
C ASP A 419 -10.08 18.99 17.65
N ASP A 420 -8.90 19.17 17.06
CA ASP A 420 -8.70 19.18 15.60
C ASP A 420 -9.16 17.87 14.93
N TYR A 421 -9.07 16.73 15.63
CA TYR A 421 -9.46 15.42 15.08
C TYR A 421 -10.98 15.30 14.99
N LEU A 422 -11.69 15.65 16.07
CA LEU A 422 -13.15 15.62 16.10
C LEU A 422 -13.73 16.68 15.15
N ALA A 423 -13.15 17.88 15.11
CA ALA A 423 -13.52 18.91 14.14
C ALA A 423 -13.33 18.43 12.70
N TRP A 424 -12.22 17.75 12.39
CA TRP A 424 -11.98 17.19 11.06
C TRP A 424 -13.01 16.11 10.71
N GLN A 425 -13.38 15.24 11.66
CA GLN A 425 -14.41 14.22 11.44
C GLN A 425 -15.78 14.84 11.11
N HIS A 426 -16.21 15.86 11.85
CA HIS A 426 -17.46 16.57 11.56
C HIS A 426 -17.42 17.30 10.21
N LEU A 427 -16.27 17.89 9.84
CA LEU A 427 -16.08 18.47 8.50
C LEU A 427 -16.21 17.40 7.38
N GLN A 428 -15.62 16.21 7.55
CA GLN A 428 -15.81 15.12 6.59
C GLN A 428 -17.28 14.68 6.49
N ASN A 429 -18.00 14.62 7.61
CA ASN A 429 -19.43 14.29 7.62
C ASN A 429 -20.26 15.31 6.82
N ILE A 430 -20.01 16.61 7.00
CA ILE A 430 -20.65 17.69 6.23
C ILE A 430 -20.38 17.54 4.73
N LEU A 431 -19.11 17.37 4.35
CA LEU A 431 -18.72 17.26 2.93
C LEU A 431 -19.16 15.94 2.28
N SER A 432 -19.44 14.89 3.07
CA SER A 432 -19.91 13.59 2.58
C SER A 432 -21.39 13.55 2.19
N ARG A 433 -22.21 14.53 2.62
CA ARG A 433 -23.64 14.57 2.35
C ARG A 433 -24.02 15.79 1.48
N PRO A 434 -24.82 15.61 0.42
CA PRO A 434 -25.26 16.75 -0.39
C PRO A 434 -26.34 17.56 0.33
N SER A 435 -26.04 18.83 0.60
CA SER A 435 -27.00 19.89 0.94
C SER A 435 -26.62 21.17 0.20
N LEU A 436 -27.42 22.23 0.30
CA LEU A 436 -27.08 23.52 -0.32
C LEU A 436 -25.77 24.06 0.29
N PHE A 437 -25.61 23.95 1.61
CA PHE A 437 -24.40 24.36 2.32
C PHE A 437 -23.16 23.61 1.84
N SER A 438 -23.17 22.27 1.84
CA SER A 438 -21.97 21.49 1.49
C SER A 438 -21.55 21.69 0.02
N LEU A 439 -22.53 21.80 -0.89
CA LEU A 439 -22.29 22.08 -2.31
C LEU A 439 -21.76 23.51 -2.55
N LEU A 440 -22.24 24.51 -1.81
CA LEU A 440 -21.74 25.90 -1.90
C LEU A 440 -20.35 26.07 -1.28
N VAL A 441 -20.02 25.34 -0.22
CA VAL A 441 -18.68 25.33 0.39
C VAL A 441 -17.66 24.67 -0.54
N GLY A 442 -18.01 23.52 -1.13
CA GLY A 442 -17.15 22.78 -2.07
C GLY A 442 -16.01 22.00 -1.40
N PRO A 443 -15.36 21.07 -2.12
CA PRO A 443 -14.43 20.09 -1.53
C PRO A 443 -13.01 20.61 -1.21
N ASP A 444 -12.44 21.51 -2.02
CA ASP A 444 -10.96 21.63 -2.11
C ASP A 444 -10.32 22.85 -1.41
N ASP A 445 -11.10 23.82 -0.89
CA ASP A 445 -10.54 25.11 -0.43
C ASP A 445 -10.73 25.40 1.08
N ARG A 446 -11.35 24.47 1.83
CA ARG A 446 -11.74 24.72 3.24
C ARG A 446 -11.58 23.51 4.16
N THR A 447 -10.34 23.10 4.42
CA THR A 447 -10.04 22.39 5.68
C THR A 447 -10.17 23.31 6.92
N TRP A 448 -10.41 24.62 6.72
CA TRP A 448 -10.47 25.61 7.78
C TRP A 448 -9.24 25.57 8.71
N GLY A 449 -8.07 25.39 8.11
CA GLY A 449 -6.79 25.29 8.82
C GLY A 449 -6.52 23.93 9.47
N LEU A 450 -7.52 23.05 9.57
CA LEU A 450 -7.34 21.69 10.06
C LEU A 450 -6.36 20.92 9.17
N ARG A 451 -5.56 20.06 9.81
CA ARG A 451 -4.66 19.11 9.16
C ARG A 451 -5.08 17.70 9.59
N PRO A 452 -5.36 16.79 8.63
CA PRO A 452 -5.60 15.38 8.94
C PRO A 452 -4.33 14.67 9.42
#